data_AF-A0A7R8W1X6-F1
#
_entry.id   AF-A0A7R8W1X6-F1
#
_cell.length_a   1.000
_cell.length_b   1.000
_cell.length_c   1.000
_cell.angle_alpha   90.00
_cell.angle_beta   90.00
_cell.angle_gamma   90.00
#
_symmetry.space_group_name_H-M   'P 1'
#
loop_
_entity.id
_entity.type
_entity.pdbx_description
1 polymer ?
#
loop_
_entity_poly.entity_id
_entity_poly.type
_entity_poly.pdbx_seq_one_letter_code
_entity_poly.pdbx_strand_id
1 'polypeptide(L)'
;IDLSATKLNLEVGKATRDSLEVSWDVAPNSTSTDSRYLVCWAPTRWRHNERCTNVTEHQETFTIHDLASCSWYNVSVSALDAGGEKMAFEIVQQFTDGENSQPPSMEQSLTIDIISNTMTVSHWSLVRNQTCVSSFTVCWKKTDGLNETCRESPAYEDITIKDLEYCTNYTITTYTSSIDGLDSANRTLYRST
;
A
#
# COMPACT_ATOMS: atom_id res chain seq x y z
N ILE A 1 -24.93 28.44 17.78
CA ILE A 1 -24.80 27.57 16.60
C ILE A 1 -24.52 26.20 17.16
N ASP A 2 -25.55 25.36 17.16
CA ASP A 2 -25.51 24.00 17.69
C ASP A 2 -24.72 23.12 16.72
N LEU A 3 -23.72 22.40 17.24
CA LEU A 3 -22.83 21.52 16.47
C LEU A 3 -23.35 20.08 16.50
N SER A 4 -24.67 19.87 16.42
CA SER A 4 -25.22 18.55 16.10
C SER A 4 -24.96 18.26 14.62
N ALA A 5 -23.70 18.01 14.26
CA ALA A 5 -23.35 17.48 12.97
C ALA A 5 -24.14 16.19 12.78
N THR A 6 -25.05 16.23 11.82
CA THR A 6 -25.85 15.08 11.41
C THR A 6 -24.92 13.94 10.99
N LYS A 7 -25.15 12.76 11.56
CA LYS A 7 -24.36 11.54 11.33
C LYS A 7 -24.94 10.78 10.12
N LEU A 8 -24.09 10.39 9.17
CA LEU A 8 -24.40 9.57 8.00
C LEU A 8 -24.22 8.06 8.26
N ASN A 9 -23.66 7.66 9.41
CA ASN A 9 -23.33 6.28 9.72
C ASN A 9 -22.56 5.61 8.57
N LEU A 10 -21.44 6.23 8.18
CA LEU A 10 -20.62 5.73 7.09
C LEU A 10 -19.99 4.40 7.49
N GLU A 11 -20.30 3.37 6.72
CA GLU A 11 -19.75 2.02 6.86
C GLU A 11 -18.93 1.67 5.62
N VAL A 12 -17.88 0.89 5.84
CA VAL A 12 -17.12 0.28 4.74
C VAL A 12 -17.39 -1.20 4.77
N GLY A 13 -17.93 -1.71 3.67
CA GLY A 13 -18.24 -3.10 3.45
C GLY A 13 -17.00 -3.92 3.10
N LYS A 14 -17.16 -4.89 2.20
CA LYS A 14 -16.06 -5.79 1.82
C LYS A 14 -14.97 -5.01 1.08
N ALA A 15 -13.76 -5.02 1.65
CA ALA A 15 -12.57 -4.60 0.93
C ALA A 15 -12.15 -5.69 -0.07
N THR A 16 -11.59 -5.27 -1.19
CA THR A 16 -10.81 -6.15 -2.07
C THR A 16 -9.42 -5.56 -2.25
N ARG A 17 -8.60 -6.18 -3.10
CA ARG A 17 -7.26 -5.67 -3.41
C ARG A 17 -7.24 -4.33 -4.14
N ASP A 18 -8.32 -3.96 -4.82
CA ASP A 18 -8.37 -2.76 -5.65
C ASP A 18 -9.67 -1.97 -5.50
N SER A 19 -10.56 -2.39 -4.60
CA SER A 19 -11.83 -1.72 -4.36
C SER A 19 -12.25 -1.69 -2.90
N LEU A 20 -13.06 -0.68 -2.58
CA LEU A 20 -13.78 -0.55 -1.31
C LEU A 20 -15.25 -0.27 -1.61
N GLU A 21 -16.14 -1.07 -1.06
CA GLU A 21 -17.57 -0.76 -1.03
C GLU A 21 -17.88 0.07 0.22
N VAL A 22 -18.55 1.20 0.05
CA VAL A 22 -18.99 2.06 1.17
C VAL A 22 -20.50 2.23 1.13
N SER A 23 -21.08 2.36 2.31
CA SER A 23 -22.51 2.60 2.50
C SER A 23 -22.76 3.64 3.57
N TRP A 24 -23.85 4.39 3.46
CA TRP A 24 -24.22 5.41 4.42
C TRP A 24 -25.74 5.57 4.49
N ASP A 25 -26.23 6.06 5.63
CA ASP A 25 -27.61 6.43 5.83
C ASP A 25 -27.95 7.73 5.10
N VAL A 26 -29.23 7.86 4.71
CA VAL A 26 -29.76 9.10 4.16
C VAL A 26 -29.58 10.24 5.16
N ALA A 27 -29.07 11.37 4.69
CA ALA A 27 -28.92 12.56 5.52
C ALA A 27 -30.30 12.99 6.09
N PRO A 28 -30.47 13.15 7.41
CA PRO A 28 -31.70 13.68 7.98
C PRO A 28 -32.01 15.08 7.43
N ASN A 29 -33.30 15.33 7.21
CA ASN A 29 -33.83 16.53 6.54
C ASN A 29 -33.47 16.66 5.06
N SER A 30 -32.86 15.64 4.44
CA SER A 30 -32.83 15.50 2.99
C SER A 30 -34.26 15.27 2.49
N THR A 31 -34.89 16.32 1.96
CA THR A 31 -36.05 16.14 1.08
C THR A 31 -35.50 15.55 -0.21
N SER A 32 -35.59 14.22 -0.32
CA SER A 32 -34.81 13.28 -1.14
C SER A 32 -34.72 13.50 -2.66
N THR A 33 -35.07 14.67 -3.20
CA THR A 33 -35.15 14.94 -4.64
C THR A 33 -34.12 15.94 -5.18
N ASP A 34 -33.30 16.57 -4.32
CA ASP A 34 -32.21 17.47 -4.76
C ASP A 34 -30.92 17.32 -3.92
N SER A 35 -30.82 16.26 -3.11
CA SER A 35 -29.67 16.02 -2.23
C SER A 35 -28.64 15.13 -2.92
N ARG A 36 -27.41 15.63 -3.05
CA ARG A 36 -26.30 14.90 -3.67
C ARG A 36 -25.26 14.47 -2.64
N TYR A 37 -24.61 13.34 -2.87
CA TYR A 37 -23.50 12.90 -2.04
C TYR A 37 -22.16 13.12 -2.75
N LEU A 38 -21.15 13.57 -2.02
CA LEU A 38 -19.78 13.66 -2.49
C LEU A 38 -18.95 12.63 -1.72
N VAL A 39 -18.45 11.62 -2.43
CA VAL A 39 -17.56 10.59 -1.87
C VAL A 39 -16.13 10.95 -2.24
N CYS A 40 -15.27 11.10 -1.24
CA CYS A 40 -13.85 11.41 -1.41
C CYS A 40 -12.96 10.35 -0.77
N TRP A 41 -11.83 10.03 -1.40
CA TRP A 41 -10.87 9.07 -0.86
C TRP A 41 -9.42 9.48 -1.16
N ALA A 42 -8.52 9.20 -0.22
CA ALA A 42 -7.08 9.43 -0.37
C ALA A 42 -6.28 8.37 0.39
N PRO A 43 -5.13 7.91 -0.13
CA PRO A 43 -4.21 7.09 0.67
C PRO A 43 -3.80 7.85 1.93
N THR A 44 -3.83 7.21 3.10
CA THR A 44 -3.54 7.87 4.40
C THR A 44 -2.14 8.46 4.45
N ARG A 45 -1.18 7.81 3.78
CA ARG A 45 0.21 8.28 3.66
C ARG A 45 0.40 9.41 2.65
N TRP A 46 -0.57 9.63 1.74
CA TRP A 46 -0.44 10.56 0.60
C TRP A 46 -1.72 11.40 0.43
N ARG A 47 -2.02 12.24 1.42
CA ARG A 47 -3.25 13.07 1.43
C ARG A 47 -3.42 13.99 0.22
N HIS A 48 -2.33 14.31 -0.49
CA HIS A 48 -2.37 15.16 -1.69
C HIS A 48 -3.01 14.47 -2.92
N ASN A 49 -3.27 13.17 -2.87
CA ASN A 49 -3.89 12.40 -3.94
C ASN A 49 -5.37 12.12 -3.68
N GLU A 50 -6.08 13.07 -3.06
CA GLU A 50 -7.51 12.95 -2.85
C GLU A 50 -8.26 12.96 -4.19
N ARG A 51 -9.19 12.03 -4.32
CA ARG A 51 -10.13 11.94 -5.44
C ARG A 51 -11.53 12.03 -4.87
N CYS A 52 -12.41 12.72 -5.59
CA CYS A 52 -13.81 12.86 -5.20
C CYS A 52 -14.72 12.60 -6.38
N THR A 53 -15.89 12.03 -6.10
CA THR A 53 -16.95 11.83 -7.09
C THR A 53 -18.30 12.18 -6.51
N ASN A 54 -19.17 12.75 -7.34
CA ASN A 54 -20.57 12.94 -6.98
C ASN A 54 -21.31 11.61 -7.18
N VAL A 55 -22.09 11.23 -6.19
CA VAL A 55 -22.98 10.07 -6.20
C VAL A 55 -24.40 10.58 -6.23
N THR A 56 -25.20 10.03 -7.14
CA THR A 56 -26.59 10.46 -7.38
C THR A 56 -27.49 10.11 -6.22
N GLU A 57 -28.60 10.85 -6.12
CA GLU A 57 -29.43 11.06 -4.93
C GLU A 57 -30.17 9.82 -4.37
N HIS A 58 -30.06 8.67 -5.04
CA HIS A 58 -30.72 7.41 -4.68
C HIS A 58 -29.74 6.27 -4.40
N GLN A 59 -28.43 6.56 -4.41
CA GLN A 59 -27.40 5.58 -4.07
C GLN A 59 -26.87 5.89 -2.67
N GLU A 60 -27.23 5.02 -1.73
CA GLU A 60 -26.71 4.95 -0.36
C GLU A 60 -25.44 4.10 -0.27
N THR A 61 -25.01 3.56 -1.42
CA THR A 61 -23.81 2.74 -1.56
C THR A 61 -22.98 3.18 -2.75
N PHE A 62 -21.66 3.02 -2.64
CA PHE A 62 -20.74 3.32 -3.72
C PHE A 62 -19.52 2.40 -3.66
N THR A 63 -19.05 1.95 -4.82
CA THR A 63 -17.81 1.17 -4.92
C THR A 63 -16.70 2.04 -5.49
N ILE A 64 -15.67 2.25 -4.67
CA ILE A 64 -14.43 2.90 -5.08
C ILE A 64 -13.55 1.85 -5.75
N HIS A 65 -13.06 2.11 -6.96
CA HIS A 65 -12.18 1.21 -7.72
C HIS A 65 -10.78 1.81 -7.92
N ASP A 66 -9.89 1.04 -8.54
CA ASP A 66 -8.52 1.41 -8.90
C ASP A 66 -7.68 1.86 -7.70
N LEU A 67 -7.89 1.20 -6.55
CA LEU A 67 -7.12 1.41 -5.34
C LEU A 67 -5.84 0.57 -5.35
N ALA A 68 -4.81 1.05 -4.66
CA ALA A 68 -3.62 0.25 -4.41
C ALA A 68 -3.94 -0.79 -3.34
N SER A 69 -3.53 -2.03 -3.57
CA SER A 69 -3.65 -3.13 -2.59
C SER A 69 -2.84 -2.87 -1.34
N CYS A 70 -3.17 -3.55 -0.25
CA CYS A 70 -2.48 -3.46 1.03
C CYS A 70 -2.20 -2.02 1.51
N SER A 71 -3.14 -1.11 1.28
CA SER A 71 -2.99 0.30 1.54
C SER A 71 -4.11 0.83 2.41
N TRP A 72 -3.75 1.72 3.33
CA TRP A 72 -4.73 2.47 4.11
C TRP A 72 -5.26 3.65 3.32
N TYR A 73 -6.58 3.77 3.30
CA TYR A 73 -7.32 4.89 2.73
C TYR A 73 -8.15 5.58 3.79
N ASN A 74 -8.17 6.91 3.73
CA ASN A 74 -9.25 7.70 4.31
C ASN A 74 -10.36 7.78 3.27
N VAL A 75 -11.58 7.41 3.64
CA VAL A 75 -12.77 7.56 2.79
C VAL A 75 -13.76 8.44 3.53
N SER A 76 -14.34 9.41 2.83
CA SER A 76 -15.33 10.32 3.39
C SER A 76 -16.53 10.48 2.49
N VAL A 77 -17.68 10.74 3.12
CA VAL A 77 -18.93 11.03 2.44
C VAL A 77 -19.47 12.34 2.98
N SER A 78 -19.88 13.23 2.07
CA SER A 78 -20.56 14.48 2.39
C SER A 78 -21.95 14.49 1.76
N ALA A 79 -22.98 14.77 2.54
CA ALA A 79 -24.29 15.10 1.99
C ALA A 79 -24.34 16.60 1.69
N LEU A 80 -24.77 16.97 0.49
CA LEU A 80 -24.88 18.34 0.03
C LEU A 80 -26.33 18.65 -0.33
N ASP A 81 -26.79 19.85 0.01
CA ASP A 81 -28.11 20.34 -0.40
C ASP A 81 -28.11 20.77 -1.88
N ALA A 82 -29.27 21.23 -2.36
CA ALA A 82 -29.43 21.75 -3.72
C ALA A 82 -28.45 22.90 -4.05
N GLY A 83 -28.14 23.74 -3.06
CA GLY A 83 -27.17 24.84 -3.16
C GLY A 83 -25.70 24.38 -3.12
N GLY A 84 -25.45 23.12 -2.76
CA GLY A 84 -24.12 22.56 -2.55
C GLY A 84 -23.53 22.80 -1.17
N GLU A 85 -24.32 23.28 -0.22
CA GLU A 85 -23.90 23.40 1.16
C GLU A 85 -23.85 22.03 1.84
N LYS A 86 -22.81 21.81 2.64
CA LYS A 86 -22.59 20.54 3.34
C LYS A 86 -23.56 20.42 4.52
N MET A 87 -24.49 19.48 4.43
CA MET A 87 -25.46 19.16 5.48
C MET A 87 -24.92 18.13 6.48
N ALA A 88 -24.10 17.19 6.00
CA ALA A 88 -23.54 16.11 6.81
C ALA A 88 -22.18 15.67 6.28
N PHE A 89 -21.34 15.10 7.16
CA PHE A 89 -20.01 14.63 6.80
C PHE A 89 -19.50 13.54 7.73
N GLU A 90 -18.95 12.48 7.15
CA GLU A 90 -18.23 11.45 7.87
C GLU A 90 -16.98 11.00 7.14
N ILE A 91 -16.05 10.44 7.93
CA ILE A 91 -14.79 9.90 7.46
C ILE A 91 -14.46 8.62 8.22
N VAL A 92 -13.98 7.62 7.50
CA VAL A 92 -13.55 6.33 8.01
C VAL A 92 -12.20 5.96 7.41
N GLN A 93 -11.47 5.10 8.10
CA GLN A 93 -10.24 4.51 7.58
C GLN A 93 -10.47 3.05 7.24
N GLN A 94 -10.03 2.65 6.06
CA GLN A 94 -10.11 1.26 5.64
C GLN A 94 -8.82 0.82 4.97
N PHE A 95 -8.48 -0.44 5.17
CA PHE A 95 -7.38 -1.13 4.49
C PHE A 95 -7.94 -1.95 3.32
N THR A 96 -7.34 -1.80 2.14
CA THR A 96 -7.59 -2.70 0.99
C THR A 96 -6.87 -4.02 1.19
N ASP A 97 -7.49 -5.13 0.83
CA ASP A 97 -6.91 -6.46 1.01
C ASP A 97 -5.69 -6.70 0.10
N GLY A 98 -5.00 -7.82 0.33
CA GLY A 98 -3.95 -8.32 -0.56
C GLY A 98 -4.30 -9.64 -1.26
N GLU A 99 -5.45 -10.25 -0.97
CA GLU A 99 -5.81 -11.58 -1.48
C GLU A 99 -5.76 -11.64 -3.02
N ASN A 100 -5.17 -12.71 -3.57
CA ASN A 100 -4.89 -12.90 -5.01
C ASN A 100 -3.99 -11.83 -5.65
N SER A 101 -3.36 -10.94 -4.87
CA SER A 101 -2.29 -10.10 -5.41
C SER A 101 -1.18 -11.00 -5.94
N GLN A 102 -0.74 -10.75 -7.17
CA GLN A 102 0.48 -11.41 -7.66
C GLN A 102 1.60 -11.15 -6.65
N PRO A 103 2.52 -12.13 -6.41
CA PRO A 103 3.66 -11.91 -5.55
C PRO A 103 4.35 -10.60 -5.99
N PRO A 104 4.82 -9.78 -5.05
CA PRO A 104 5.47 -8.52 -5.36
C PRO A 104 6.54 -8.75 -6.43
N SER A 105 6.36 -8.19 -7.62
CA SER A 105 7.32 -8.42 -8.70
C SER A 105 8.51 -7.49 -8.46
N MET A 106 9.66 -8.09 -8.14
CA MET A 106 10.89 -7.33 -7.99
C MET A 106 11.52 -7.11 -9.37
N GLU A 107 11.56 -5.86 -9.87
CA GLU A 107 12.43 -5.55 -11.00
C GLU A 107 13.86 -5.33 -10.51
N GLN A 108 14.80 -5.81 -11.33
CA GLN A 108 16.23 -5.92 -11.03
C GLN A 108 16.94 -4.57 -10.96
N SER A 109 16.68 -3.73 -9.96
CA SER A 109 17.55 -2.59 -9.67
C SER A 109 18.11 -2.63 -8.25
N LEU A 110 18.76 -3.75 -7.90
CA LEU A 110 19.60 -3.81 -6.71
C LEU A 110 20.80 -2.87 -6.92
N THR A 111 20.89 -1.81 -6.12
CA THR A 111 22.13 -1.04 -6.04
C THR A 111 23.00 -1.72 -5.00
N ILE A 112 24.16 -2.21 -5.41
CA ILE A 112 25.15 -2.74 -4.48
C ILE A 112 26.35 -1.81 -4.46
N ASP A 113 26.45 -1.03 -3.38
CA ASP A 113 27.64 -0.24 -3.12
C ASP A 113 28.67 -1.12 -2.42
N ILE A 114 29.87 -1.19 -3.01
CA ILE A 114 30.98 -2.00 -2.52
C ILE A 114 32.06 -1.09 -2.02
N ILE A 115 32.39 -1.24 -0.74
CA ILE A 115 33.56 -0.61 -0.13
C ILE A 115 34.31 -1.73 0.56
N SER A 116 35.45 -2.14 -0.01
CA SER A 116 36.37 -3.16 0.52
C SER A 116 35.67 -4.49 0.85
N ASN A 117 35.35 -4.69 2.12
CA ASN A 117 34.76 -5.88 2.73
C ASN A 117 33.29 -5.68 3.12
N THR A 118 32.65 -4.62 2.61
CA THR A 118 31.26 -4.29 2.87
C THR A 118 30.47 -4.17 1.58
N MET A 119 29.25 -4.68 1.61
CA MET A 119 28.26 -4.52 0.54
C MET A 119 27.00 -3.92 1.15
N THR A 120 26.53 -2.80 0.63
CA THR A 120 25.21 -2.26 0.97
C THR A 120 24.25 -2.62 -0.14
N VAL A 121 23.22 -3.38 0.19
CA VAL A 121 22.12 -3.71 -0.71
C VAL A 121 21.03 -2.67 -0.50
N SER A 122 20.91 -1.76 -1.48
CA SER A 122 19.97 -0.63 -1.49
C SER A 122 19.06 -0.69 -2.72
N HIS A 123 17.94 0.04 -2.63
CA HIS A 123 16.94 0.23 -3.69
C HIS A 123 16.18 -1.03 -4.12
N TRP A 124 14.94 -1.14 -3.62
CA TRP A 124 13.98 -2.14 -4.04
C TRP A 124 12.99 -1.50 -5.02
N SER A 125 13.21 -1.58 -6.34
CA SER A 125 12.20 -1.16 -7.32
C SER A 125 11.13 -2.24 -7.45
N LEU A 126 10.14 -2.18 -6.56
CA LEU A 126 8.93 -3.00 -6.65
C LEU A 126 8.02 -2.36 -7.70
N VAL A 127 7.63 -3.14 -8.70
CA VAL A 127 6.87 -2.61 -9.85
C VAL A 127 5.38 -2.74 -9.67
N ARG A 128 4.92 -3.75 -8.90
CA ARG A 128 3.52 -3.98 -8.57
C ARG A 128 3.38 -4.43 -7.13
N ASN A 129 2.28 -4.02 -6.48
CA ASN A 129 1.93 -4.39 -5.10
C ASN A 129 3.02 -4.03 -4.08
N GLN A 130 3.76 -2.93 -4.31
CA GLN A 130 4.84 -2.48 -3.41
C GLN A 130 4.35 -2.27 -1.97
N THR A 131 3.12 -1.80 -1.82
CA THR A 131 2.43 -1.61 -0.54
C THR A 131 2.10 -2.92 0.17
N CYS A 132 2.07 -4.05 -0.54
CA CYS A 132 1.88 -5.38 0.04
C CYS A 132 3.15 -6.02 0.59
N VAL A 133 4.34 -5.43 0.35
CA VAL A 133 5.60 -5.99 0.86
C VAL A 133 5.74 -5.70 2.36
N SER A 134 5.94 -6.76 3.13
CA SER A 134 6.13 -6.70 4.58
C SER A 134 7.62 -6.72 4.95
N SER A 135 8.41 -7.57 4.30
CA SER A 135 9.85 -7.70 4.56
C SER A 135 10.65 -8.13 3.33
N PHE A 136 11.97 -7.94 3.43
CA PHE A 136 12.94 -8.48 2.51
C PHE A 136 13.90 -9.40 3.25
N THR A 137 14.27 -10.51 2.61
CA THR A 137 15.36 -11.37 3.08
C THR A 137 16.48 -11.35 2.07
N VAL A 138 17.67 -10.93 2.49
CA VAL A 138 18.90 -11.00 1.69
C VAL A 138 19.71 -12.19 2.16
N CYS A 139 19.95 -13.13 1.27
CA CYS A 139 20.84 -14.26 1.47
C CYS A 139 22.11 -14.09 0.63
N TRP A 140 23.27 -14.38 1.21
CA TRP A 140 24.54 -14.35 0.50
C TRP A 140 25.38 -15.58 0.83
N LYS A 141 26.13 -16.04 -0.17
CA LYS A 141 27.13 -17.11 -0.04
C LYS A 141 28.26 -16.90 -1.03
N LYS A 142 29.45 -17.42 -0.73
CA LYS A 142 30.50 -17.49 -1.73
C LYS A 142 30.05 -18.35 -2.91
N THR A 143 30.44 -18.00 -4.13
CA THR A 143 30.02 -18.74 -5.34
C THR A 143 30.54 -20.18 -5.35
N ASP A 144 31.67 -20.43 -4.71
CA ASP A 144 32.27 -21.76 -4.50
C ASP A 144 31.92 -22.38 -3.14
N GLY A 145 31.21 -21.64 -2.27
CA GLY A 145 30.87 -22.05 -0.92
C GLY A 145 29.47 -22.65 -0.81
N LEU A 146 29.29 -23.50 0.21
CA LEU A 146 27.99 -24.07 0.56
C LEU A 146 27.26 -23.26 1.65
N ASN A 147 28.01 -22.49 2.45
CA ASN A 147 27.46 -21.76 3.59
C ASN A 147 26.75 -20.48 3.12
N GLU A 148 25.43 -20.47 3.30
CA GLU A 148 24.58 -19.32 3.04
C GLU A 148 24.20 -18.64 4.35
N THR A 149 24.28 -17.31 4.36
CA THR A 149 23.82 -16.49 5.47
C THR A 149 22.68 -15.63 4.98
N CYS A 150 21.59 -15.56 5.75
CA CYS A 150 20.43 -14.77 5.41
C CYS A 150 20.16 -13.73 6.50
N ARG A 151 19.68 -12.56 6.08
CA ARG A 151 19.25 -11.49 6.97
C ARG A 151 17.94 -10.92 6.47
N GLU A 152 16.97 -10.85 7.37
CA GLU A 152 15.72 -10.15 7.14
C GLU A 152 15.86 -8.66 7.48
N SER A 153 15.15 -7.83 6.74
CA SER A 153 14.99 -6.40 6.99
C SER A 153 13.54 -5.99 6.72
N PRO A 154 13.00 -5.03 7.50
CA PRO A 154 11.72 -4.41 7.20
C PRO A 154 11.69 -3.88 5.76
N ALA A 155 10.50 -3.79 5.18
CA ALA A 155 10.35 -3.13 3.89
C ALA A 155 10.98 -1.71 3.93
N TYR A 156 11.68 -1.35 2.85
CA TYR A 156 12.30 -0.03 2.63
C TYR A 156 13.54 0.30 3.48
N GLU A 157 14.11 -0.67 4.18
CA GLU A 157 15.41 -0.52 4.83
C GLU A 157 16.52 -1.20 4.01
N ASP A 158 17.70 -0.59 4.05
CA ASP A 158 18.90 -1.11 3.39
C ASP A 158 19.58 -2.16 4.28
N ILE A 159 20.18 -3.18 3.64
CA ILE A 159 20.98 -4.18 4.34
C ILE A 159 22.46 -3.96 4.05
N THR A 160 23.23 -3.67 5.09
CA THR A 160 24.69 -3.72 5.04
C THR A 160 25.20 -5.10 5.45
N ILE A 161 25.90 -5.75 4.54
CA ILE A 161 26.69 -6.97 4.75
C ILE A 161 28.13 -6.54 5.06
N LYS A 162 28.71 -7.07 6.13
CA LYS A 162 30.07 -6.73 6.59
C LYS A 162 30.96 -7.97 6.61
N ASP A 163 32.25 -7.74 6.80
CA ASP A 163 33.26 -8.79 7.01
C ASP A 163 33.35 -9.80 5.86
N LEU A 164 33.12 -9.32 4.63
CA LEU A 164 33.31 -10.11 3.42
C LEU A 164 34.79 -10.33 3.13
N GLU A 165 35.12 -11.50 2.60
CA GLU A 165 36.48 -11.77 2.15
C GLU A 165 36.78 -10.95 0.89
N TYR A 166 37.98 -10.38 0.83
CA TYR A 166 38.44 -9.57 -0.30
C TYR A 166 38.48 -10.39 -1.59
N CYS A 167 38.27 -9.71 -2.74
CA CYS A 167 38.43 -10.29 -4.08
C CYS A 167 37.61 -11.58 -4.35
N THR A 168 36.58 -11.84 -3.55
CA THR A 168 35.81 -13.10 -3.51
C THR A 168 34.46 -12.91 -4.19
N ASN A 169 34.03 -13.92 -4.95
CA ASN A 169 32.73 -13.92 -5.61
C ASN A 169 31.64 -14.38 -4.64
N TYR A 170 30.56 -13.61 -4.55
CA TYR A 170 29.38 -13.93 -3.78
C TYR A 170 28.15 -14.03 -4.69
N THR A 171 27.33 -15.05 -4.46
CA THR A 171 25.94 -15.08 -4.91
C THR A 171 25.11 -14.34 -3.88
N ILE A 172 24.31 -13.37 -4.32
CA ILE A 172 23.31 -12.72 -3.50
C ILE A 172 21.94 -13.07 -4.04
N THR A 173 21.09 -13.61 -3.17
CA THR A 173 19.70 -13.94 -3.45
C THR A 173 18.83 -13.07 -2.56
N THR A 174 17.81 -12.48 -3.12
CA THR A 174 16.90 -11.57 -2.44
C THR A 174 15.50 -12.12 -2.54
N TYR A 175 14.81 -12.17 -1.41
CA TYR A 175 13.44 -12.63 -1.29
C TYR A 175 12.58 -11.48 -0.82
N THR A 176 11.40 -11.35 -1.40
CA THR A 176 10.39 -10.39 -0.95
C THR A 176 9.22 -11.16 -0.38
N SER A 177 8.82 -10.84 0.84
CA SER A 177 7.63 -11.42 1.45
C SER A 177 6.51 -10.40 1.49
N SER A 178 5.32 -10.83 1.12
CA SER A 178 4.11 -10.01 1.23
C SER A 178 3.39 -10.21 2.56
N ILE A 179 2.47 -9.30 2.89
CA ILE A 179 1.64 -9.37 4.09
C ILE A 179 0.78 -10.65 4.14
N ASP A 180 0.46 -11.23 2.99
CA ASP A 180 -0.31 -12.48 2.85
C ASP A 180 0.58 -13.73 2.75
N GLY A 181 1.90 -13.58 2.93
CA GLY A 181 2.85 -14.70 2.91
C GLY A 181 3.22 -15.22 1.52
N LEU A 182 2.92 -14.47 0.45
CA LEU A 182 3.45 -14.77 -0.88
C LEU A 182 4.89 -14.27 -1.02
N ASP A 183 5.77 -15.12 -1.52
CA ASP A 183 7.19 -14.83 -1.71
C ASP A 183 7.56 -14.69 -3.19
N SER A 184 8.51 -13.79 -3.47
CA SER A 184 9.22 -13.71 -4.76
C SER A 184 10.72 -13.76 -4.52
N ALA A 185 11.51 -14.20 -5.52
CA ALA A 185 12.95 -14.26 -5.41
C ALA A 185 13.66 -13.70 -6.64
N ASN A 186 14.76 -13.00 -6.43
CA ASN A 186 15.66 -12.53 -7.47
C ASN A 186 17.11 -12.84 -7.07
N ARG A 187 17.92 -13.22 -8.05
CA ARG A 187 19.29 -13.69 -7.82
C ARG A 187 20.26 -12.91 -8.67
N THR A 188 21.35 -12.45 -8.07
CA THR A 188 22.40 -11.72 -8.78
C THR A 188 23.78 -12.11 -8.26
N LEU A 189 24.78 -12.08 -9.15
CA LEU A 189 26.17 -12.45 -8.87
C LEU A 189 27.00 -11.20 -8.66
N TYR A 190 27.86 -11.23 -7.63
CA TYR A 190 28.69 -10.09 -7.24
C TYR A 190 30.10 -10.52 -6.84
N ARG A 191 31.03 -9.57 -6.84
CA ARG A 191 32.42 -9.78 -6.44
C ARG A 191 32.87 -8.66 -5.52
N SER A 192 33.44 -8.98 -4.36
CA SER A 192 34.06 -7.99 -3.47
C SER A 192 35.34 -7.42 -4.09
N THR A 193 35.67 -6.17 -3.76
CA THR A 193 36.87 -5.46 -4.24
C THR A 193 38.03 -5.63 -3.27
#